data_AF-A0A7J7Y8M9-F1
#
_entry.id   AF-A0A7J7Y8M9-F1
#
_cell.length_a   1.000
_cell.length_b   1.000
_cell.length_c   1.000
_cell.angle_alpha   90.00
_cell.angle_beta   90.00
_cell.angle_gamma   90.00
#
_symmetry.space_group_name_H-M   'P 1'
#
loop_
_entity.id
_entity.type
_entity.pdbx_description
1 polymer ?
#
loop_
_entity_poly.entity_id
_entity_poly.type
_entity_poly.pdbx_seq_one_letter_code
_entity_poly.pdbx_strand_id
1 'polypeptide(L)'
;MEEPEEKEAQVAAWLKKMFGDHPIPQYEVNDRTTEILHHLSERNRVRDRDGHLVIEDLKQKASEYESEAKHLQDLLMESVNFSPASLSSIGSRYLNALVDSAVALEVKDTSVSRDLKKTELQLSTERAKVNHRLQNMDFLKAKSEESRFGIRALEEKLAARGMEASLSHQSLVELSEKLEELKQQTIPLKKKLESYLDLMPDPSLAQVKIEEAKRELATIEAELTKEVEMMEL
;
A
#
# COMPACT_ATOMS: atom_id res chain seq x y z
N MET A 1 -9.99 15.41 -32.85
CA MET A 1 -8.79 16.01 -32.27
C MET A 1 -9.26 16.49 -30.93
N GLU A 2 -8.94 15.77 -29.84
CA GLU A 2 -9.36 16.19 -28.48
C GLU A 2 -8.79 17.58 -28.21
N GLU A 3 -9.62 18.48 -27.71
CA GLU A 3 -9.20 19.85 -27.41
C GLU A 3 -8.20 19.84 -26.23
N PRO A 4 -7.20 20.75 -26.21
CA PRO A 4 -6.18 20.80 -25.16
C PRO A 4 -6.76 20.82 -23.74
N GLU A 5 -7.87 21.54 -23.55
CA GLU A 5 -8.60 21.61 -22.27
C GLU A 5 -9.16 20.26 -21.82
N GLU A 6 -9.56 19.41 -22.77
CA GLU A 6 -10.14 18.09 -22.48
C GLU A 6 -9.07 17.11 -21.96
N LYS A 7 -7.86 17.18 -22.53
CA LYS A 7 -6.70 16.40 -22.06
C LYS A 7 -6.27 16.83 -20.66
N GLU A 8 -6.25 18.12 -20.36
CA GLU A 8 -5.92 18.65 -19.03
C GLU A 8 -6.94 18.18 -17.97
N ALA A 9 -8.24 18.23 -18.30
CA ALA A 9 -9.29 17.73 -17.42
C ALA A 9 -9.17 16.23 -17.14
N GLN A 10 -8.86 15.42 -18.16
CA GLN A 10 -8.63 13.97 -18.01
C GLN A 10 -7.41 13.67 -17.13
N VAL A 11 -6.32 14.42 -17.30
CA VAL A 11 -5.10 14.30 -16.48
C VAL A 11 -5.38 14.71 -15.03
N ALA A 12 -6.09 15.80 -14.79
CA ALA A 12 -6.44 16.25 -13.45
C ALA A 12 -7.33 15.24 -12.71
N ALA A 13 -8.33 14.66 -13.40
CA ALA A 13 -9.19 13.61 -12.84
C ALA A 13 -8.39 12.33 -12.55
N TRP A 14 -7.49 11.93 -13.44
CA TRP A 14 -6.62 10.78 -13.23
C TRP A 14 -5.66 10.99 -12.06
N LEU A 15 -5.00 12.15 -11.95
CA LEU A 15 -4.14 12.48 -10.83
C LEU A 15 -4.91 12.48 -9.51
N LYS A 16 -6.10 13.09 -9.47
CA LYS A 16 -6.97 13.04 -8.28
C LYS A 16 -7.31 11.60 -7.88
N LYS A 17 -7.59 10.71 -8.85
CA LYS A 17 -7.84 9.29 -8.59
C LYS A 17 -6.59 8.56 -8.08
N MET A 18 -5.40 8.86 -8.61
CA MET A 18 -4.14 8.20 -8.22
C MET A 18 -3.66 8.63 -6.83
N PHE A 19 -3.82 9.92 -6.48
CA PHE A 19 -3.40 10.47 -5.20
C PHE A 19 -4.46 10.36 -4.10
N GLY A 20 -5.74 10.16 -4.47
CA GLY A 20 -6.84 10.01 -3.53
C GLY A 20 -7.00 11.26 -2.67
N ASP A 21 -6.74 11.13 -1.37
CA ASP A 21 -6.78 12.23 -0.39
C ASP A 21 -5.44 12.98 -0.25
N HIS A 22 -4.37 12.50 -0.90
CA HIS A 22 -3.05 13.13 -0.82
C HIS A 22 -2.95 14.34 -1.76
N PRO A 23 -2.18 15.38 -1.39
CA PRO A 23 -1.96 16.54 -2.25
C PRO A 23 -1.19 16.12 -3.52
N ILE A 24 -1.71 16.51 -4.68
CA ILE A 24 -1.05 16.30 -5.97
C ILE A 24 0.24 17.15 -5.98
N PRO A 25 1.43 16.56 -6.21
CA PRO A 25 2.68 17.31 -6.29
C PRO A 25 2.59 18.41 -7.33
N GLN A 26 3.17 19.58 -7.04
CA GLN A 26 3.21 20.68 -8.02
C GLN A 26 4.00 20.24 -9.25
N TYR A 27 3.38 20.40 -10.42
CA TYR A 27 4.00 20.12 -11.71
C TYR A 27 3.77 21.29 -12.65
N GLU A 28 4.67 21.44 -13.62
CA GLU A 28 4.56 22.49 -14.63
C GLU A 28 3.49 22.10 -15.66
N VAL A 29 2.39 22.84 -15.70
CA VAL A 29 1.33 22.68 -16.71
C VAL A 29 1.80 23.35 -18.00
N ASN A 30 2.39 22.57 -18.88
CA ASN A 30 2.74 22.97 -20.24
C ASN A 30 2.31 21.86 -21.21
N ASP A 31 2.15 22.18 -22.50
CA ASP A 31 1.63 21.24 -23.51
C ASP A 31 2.37 19.89 -23.51
N ARG A 32 3.69 19.92 -23.33
CA ARG A 32 4.54 18.73 -23.30
C ARG A 32 4.27 17.87 -22.06
N THR A 33 4.16 18.48 -20.88
CA THR A 33 3.89 17.78 -19.62
C THR A 33 2.49 17.20 -19.61
N THR A 34 1.49 17.97 -20.08
CA THR A 34 0.10 17.53 -20.20
C THR A 34 -0.01 16.32 -21.14
N GLU A 35 0.69 16.35 -22.29
CA GLU A 35 0.66 15.25 -23.25
C GLU A 35 1.36 13.98 -22.72
N ILE A 36 2.47 14.13 -22.00
CA ILE A 36 3.14 13.00 -21.33
C ILE A 36 2.23 12.38 -20.27
N LEU A 37 1.59 13.19 -19.43
CA LEU A 37 0.69 12.72 -18.38
C LEU A 37 -0.58 12.09 -18.95
N HIS A 38 -1.11 12.61 -20.05
CA HIS A 38 -2.25 12.03 -20.76
C HIS A 38 -1.92 10.66 -21.36
N HIS A 39 -0.77 10.52 -22.01
CA HIS A 39 -0.34 9.20 -22.49
C HIS A 39 -0.09 8.21 -21.35
N LEU A 40 0.42 8.67 -20.22
CA LEU A 40 0.64 7.84 -19.04
C LEU A 40 -0.70 7.40 -18.42
N SER A 41 -1.68 8.30 -18.33
CA SER A 41 -3.01 8.01 -17.80
C SER A 41 -3.73 6.97 -18.66
N GLU A 42 -3.68 7.11 -19.99
CA GLU A 42 -4.31 6.15 -20.91
C GLU A 42 -3.65 4.78 -20.83
N ARG A 43 -2.32 4.71 -20.80
CA ARG A 43 -1.60 3.44 -20.63
C ARG A 43 -1.92 2.76 -19.31
N ASN A 44 -2.03 3.52 -18.22
CA ASN A 44 -2.42 2.97 -16.92
C ASN A 44 -3.87 2.50 -16.94
N ARG A 45 -4.79 3.28 -17.51
CA ARG A 45 -6.21 2.92 -17.62
C ARG A 45 -6.41 1.60 -18.37
N VAL A 46 -5.70 1.41 -19.48
CA VAL A 46 -5.73 0.14 -20.22
C VAL A 46 -5.18 -1.01 -19.39
N ARG A 47 -4.01 -0.84 -18.75
CA ARG A 47 -3.40 -1.89 -17.92
C ARG A 47 -4.24 -2.24 -16.70
N ASP A 48 -4.84 -1.25 -16.05
CA ASP A 48 -5.70 -1.45 -14.88
C ASP A 48 -6.98 -2.19 -15.27
N ARG A 49 -7.57 -1.85 -16.42
CA ARG A 49 -8.73 -2.56 -16.97
C ARG A 49 -8.37 -4.02 -17.27
N ASP A 50 -7.27 -4.25 -17.96
CA ASP A 50 -6.86 -5.61 -18.33
C ASP A 50 -6.51 -6.44 -17.07
N GLY A 51 -5.87 -5.82 -16.07
CA GLY A 51 -5.62 -6.43 -14.77
C GLY A 51 -6.92 -6.75 -14.01
N HIS A 52 -7.90 -5.84 -14.05
CA HIS A 52 -9.20 -6.07 -13.44
C HIS A 52 -9.94 -7.25 -14.08
N LEU A 53 -9.94 -7.33 -15.42
CA LEU A 53 -10.56 -8.44 -16.15
C LEU A 53 -9.92 -9.79 -15.79
N VAL A 54 -8.59 -9.85 -15.68
CA VAL A 54 -7.90 -11.08 -15.25
C VAL A 54 -8.27 -11.44 -13.80
N ILE A 55 -8.39 -10.46 -12.90
CA ILE A 55 -8.81 -10.69 -11.51
C ILE A 55 -10.25 -11.22 -11.46
N GLU A 56 -11.16 -10.65 -12.23
CA GLU A 56 -12.55 -11.12 -12.30
C GLU A 56 -12.66 -12.54 -12.84
N ASP A 57 -11.95 -12.87 -13.92
CA ASP A 57 -11.89 -14.23 -14.49
C ASP A 57 -11.36 -15.25 -13.46
N LEU A 58 -10.30 -14.91 -12.73
CA LEU A 58 -9.74 -15.78 -11.70
C LEU A 58 -10.71 -15.98 -10.51
N LYS A 59 -11.43 -14.92 -10.10
CA LYS A 59 -12.46 -15.02 -9.06
C LYS A 59 -13.62 -15.91 -9.49
N GLN A 60 -14.08 -15.76 -10.73
CA GLN A 60 -15.15 -16.59 -11.27
C GLN A 60 -14.73 -18.07 -11.29
N LYS A 61 -13.55 -18.39 -11.83
CA LYS A 61 -13.01 -19.76 -11.83
C LYS A 61 -12.89 -20.35 -10.43
N ALA A 62 -12.45 -19.55 -9.46
CA ALA A 62 -12.37 -19.99 -8.06
C ALA A 62 -13.76 -20.37 -7.52
N SER A 63 -14.78 -19.55 -7.78
CA SER A 63 -16.16 -19.82 -7.36
C SER A 63 -16.74 -21.08 -8.04
N GLU A 64 -16.43 -21.28 -9.33
CA GLU A 64 -16.86 -22.47 -10.07
C GLU A 64 -16.22 -23.74 -9.51
N TYR A 65 -14.91 -23.74 -9.23
CA TYR A 65 -14.22 -24.87 -8.62
C TYR A 65 -14.67 -25.16 -7.20
N GLU A 66 -14.96 -24.13 -6.40
CA GLU A 66 -15.52 -24.29 -5.06
C GLU A 66 -16.91 -24.93 -5.11
N SER A 67 -17.76 -24.47 -6.04
CA SER A 67 -19.10 -25.03 -6.26
C SER A 67 -19.04 -26.48 -6.74
N GLU A 68 -18.15 -26.80 -7.67
CA GLU A 68 -17.93 -28.16 -8.16
C GLU A 68 -17.36 -29.08 -7.05
N ALA A 69 -16.44 -28.58 -6.23
CA ALA A 69 -15.93 -29.34 -5.09
C ALA A 69 -17.02 -29.66 -4.07
N LYS A 70 -17.90 -28.70 -3.80
CA LYS A 70 -19.08 -28.90 -2.94
C LYS A 70 -20.07 -29.87 -3.58
N HIS A 71 -20.34 -29.73 -4.88
CA HIS A 71 -21.21 -30.65 -5.60
C HIS A 71 -20.67 -32.10 -5.55
N LEU A 72 -19.37 -32.30 -5.77
CA LEU A 72 -18.74 -33.61 -5.66
C LEU A 72 -18.76 -34.14 -4.23
N GLN A 73 -18.58 -33.27 -3.23
CA GLN A 73 -18.71 -33.64 -1.81
C GLN A 73 -20.13 -34.10 -1.47
N ASP A 74 -21.14 -33.35 -1.89
CA ASP A 74 -22.54 -33.67 -1.68
C ASP A 74 -22.92 -34.97 -2.41
N LEU A 75 -22.48 -35.12 -3.66
CA LEU A 75 -22.67 -36.35 -4.43
C LEU A 75 -22.01 -37.55 -3.75
N LEU A 76 -20.80 -37.41 -3.21
CA LEU A 76 -20.13 -38.49 -2.47
C LEU A 76 -20.84 -38.80 -1.16
N MET A 77 -21.35 -37.80 -0.45
CA MET A 77 -22.12 -37.98 0.78
C MET A 77 -23.48 -38.65 0.52
N GLU A 78 -24.13 -38.32 -0.59
CA GLU A 78 -25.44 -38.85 -0.98
C GLU A 78 -25.33 -40.25 -1.63
N SER A 79 -24.30 -40.48 -2.45
CA SER A 79 -24.06 -41.77 -3.12
C SER A 79 -23.31 -42.79 -2.27
N VAL A 80 -22.55 -42.34 -1.27
CA VAL A 80 -21.75 -43.20 -0.39
C VAL A 80 -22.02 -42.87 1.07
N ASN A 81 -23.08 -43.47 1.63
CA ASN A 81 -23.36 -43.57 3.07
C ASN A 81 -22.30 -44.41 3.85
N PHE A 82 -21.05 -44.43 3.40
CA PHE A 82 -19.96 -45.20 4.02
C PHE A 82 -18.81 -44.27 4.40
N SER A 83 -18.89 -43.77 5.63
CA SER A 83 -17.65 -43.51 6.38
C SER A 83 -17.12 -44.85 6.90
N PRO A 84 -15.82 -45.15 6.77
CA PRO A 84 -15.20 -46.33 7.39
C PRO A 84 -15.32 -46.34 8.93
N ALA A 85 -15.65 -45.19 9.53
CA ALA A 85 -15.90 -45.04 10.95
C ALA A 85 -17.38 -45.28 11.35
N SER A 86 -18.29 -45.44 10.38
CA SER A 86 -19.73 -45.63 10.63
C SER A 86 -20.16 -47.09 10.72
N LEU A 87 -19.30 -48.05 10.39
CA LEU A 87 -19.58 -49.47 10.62
C LEU A 87 -19.31 -49.79 12.10
N SER A 88 -20.39 -50.03 12.86
CA SER A 88 -20.29 -50.67 14.18
C SER A 88 -19.43 -51.92 14.10
N SER A 89 -18.69 -52.26 15.16
CA SER A 89 -17.88 -53.48 15.24
C SER A 89 -18.65 -54.74 14.87
N ILE A 90 -19.97 -54.74 15.10
CA ILE A 90 -20.91 -55.79 14.72
C ILE A 90 -21.13 -55.82 13.20
N GLY A 91 -21.28 -54.67 12.55
CA GLY A 91 -21.43 -54.56 11.10
C GLY A 91 -20.20 -55.09 10.35
N SER A 92 -19.01 -54.74 10.83
CA SER A 92 -17.74 -55.27 10.27
C SER A 92 -17.62 -56.79 10.43
N ARG A 93 -18.11 -57.35 11.55
CA ARG A 93 -18.12 -58.81 11.76
C ARG A 93 -19.07 -59.55 10.82
N TYR A 94 -20.25 -59.00 10.54
CA TYR A 94 -21.19 -59.60 9.58
C TYR A 94 -20.65 -59.57 8.15
N LEU A 95 -20.02 -58.47 7.74
CA LEU A 95 -19.39 -58.37 6.42
C LEU A 95 -18.23 -59.36 6.27
N ASN A 96 -17.37 -59.50 7.28
CA ASN A 96 -16.29 -60.49 7.26
C ASN A 96 -16.84 -61.92 7.20
N ALA A 97 -17.87 -62.26 7.98
CA ALA A 97 -18.50 -63.58 7.92
C ALA A 97 -19.14 -63.87 6.55
N LEU A 98 -19.70 -62.84 5.89
CA LEU A 98 -20.25 -62.96 4.55
C LEU A 98 -19.14 -63.18 3.50
N VAL A 99 -18.01 -62.48 3.62
CA VAL A 99 -16.82 -62.67 2.79
C VAL A 99 -16.26 -64.08 2.98
N ASP A 100 -16.08 -64.53 4.23
CA ASP A 100 -15.60 -65.88 4.55
C ASP A 100 -16.55 -66.96 4.02
N SER A 101 -17.85 -66.73 4.10
CA SER A 101 -18.87 -67.65 3.55
C SER A 101 -18.83 -67.68 2.02
N ALA A 102 -18.66 -66.53 1.36
CA ALA A 102 -18.56 -66.46 -0.10
C ALA A 102 -17.27 -67.13 -0.62
N VAL A 103 -16.18 -67.04 0.13
CA VAL A 103 -14.91 -67.74 -0.14
C VAL A 103 -15.08 -69.26 0.06
N ALA A 104 -15.69 -69.69 1.17
CA ALA A 104 -15.92 -71.10 1.48
C ALA A 104 -16.88 -71.78 0.50
N LEU A 105 -17.84 -71.03 -0.06
CA LEU A 105 -18.79 -71.51 -1.05
C LEU A 105 -18.23 -71.52 -2.49
N GLU A 106 -16.94 -71.19 -2.67
CA GLU A 106 -16.28 -71.06 -3.98
C GLU A 106 -17.17 -70.38 -5.04
N VAL A 107 -17.82 -69.27 -4.66
CA VAL A 107 -18.77 -68.59 -5.54
C VAL A 107 -18.01 -67.91 -6.68
N LYS A 108 -17.68 -68.69 -7.71
CA LYS A 108 -16.78 -68.33 -8.82
C LYS A 108 -17.39 -67.36 -9.82
N ASP A 109 -18.70 -67.09 -9.76
CA ASP A 109 -19.32 -66.04 -10.57
C ASP A 109 -20.64 -65.56 -9.95
N THR A 110 -20.56 -64.57 -9.07
CA THR A 110 -21.72 -63.73 -8.74
C THR A 110 -21.35 -62.27 -8.91
N SER A 111 -22.36 -61.45 -9.19
CA SER A 111 -22.25 -59.98 -9.29
C SER A 111 -21.38 -59.39 -8.17
N VAL A 112 -21.44 -59.95 -6.97
CA VAL A 112 -20.65 -59.55 -5.80
C VAL A 112 -19.14 -59.59 -6.02
N SER A 113 -18.58 -60.63 -6.66
CA SER A 113 -17.12 -60.70 -6.92
C SER A 113 -16.68 -59.68 -7.98
N ARG A 114 -17.55 -59.44 -8.97
CA ARG A 114 -17.34 -58.39 -9.99
C ARG A 114 -17.43 -57.00 -9.38
N ASP A 115 -18.39 -56.79 -8.49
CA ASP A 115 -18.60 -55.53 -7.78
C ASP A 115 -17.44 -55.26 -6.81
N LEU A 116 -16.91 -56.29 -6.13
CA LEU A 116 -15.72 -56.18 -5.28
C LEU A 116 -14.47 -55.77 -6.08
N LYS A 117 -14.24 -56.40 -7.25
CA LYS A 117 -13.11 -55.99 -8.13
C LYS A 117 -13.29 -54.58 -8.68
N LYS A 118 -14.54 -54.18 -8.97
CA LYS A 118 -14.86 -52.84 -9.44
C LYS A 118 -14.61 -51.79 -8.36
N THR A 119 -15.02 -52.06 -7.11
CA THR A 119 -14.77 -51.14 -5.98
C THR A 119 -13.29 -51.06 -5.65
N GLU A 120 -12.53 -52.16 -5.74
CA GLU A 120 -11.08 -52.15 -5.55
C GLU A 120 -10.36 -51.32 -6.62
N LEU A 121 -10.75 -51.44 -7.90
CA LEU A 121 -10.22 -50.63 -8.99
C LEU A 121 -10.55 -49.14 -8.82
N GLN A 122 -11.78 -48.82 -8.39
CA GLN A 122 -12.19 -47.46 -8.08
C GLN A 122 -11.37 -46.89 -6.92
N LEU A 123 -11.17 -47.66 -5.84
CA LEU A 123 -10.34 -47.26 -4.70
C LEU A 123 -8.89 -47.00 -5.12
N SER A 124 -8.33 -47.84 -5.98
CA SER A 124 -6.98 -47.64 -6.52
C SER A 124 -6.87 -46.37 -7.37
N THR A 125 -7.90 -46.07 -8.16
CA THR A 125 -7.95 -44.87 -9.01
C THR A 125 -8.07 -43.61 -8.15
N GLU A 126 -8.93 -43.62 -7.14
CA GLU A 126 -9.08 -42.50 -6.21
C GLU A 126 -7.82 -42.28 -5.36
N ARG A 127 -7.15 -43.36 -4.91
CA ARG A 127 -5.84 -43.25 -4.26
C ARG A 127 -4.80 -42.57 -5.15
N ALA A 128 -4.74 -42.94 -6.44
CA ALA A 128 -3.81 -42.31 -7.37
C ALA A 128 -4.12 -40.81 -7.56
N LYS A 129 -5.39 -40.44 -7.68
CA LYS A 129 -5.83 -39.02 -7.75
C LYS A 129 -5.47 -38.24 -6.49
N VAL A 130 -5.72 -38.80 -5.31
CA VAL A 130 -5.36 -38.17 -4.02
C VAL A 130 -3.85 -37.99 -3.91
N ASN A 131 -3.05 -39.00 -4.26
CA ASN A 131 -1.59 -38.89 -4.27
C ASN A 131 -1.10 -37.81 -5.24
N HIS A 132 -1.67 -37.72 -6.44
CA HIS A 132 -1.34 -36.66 -7.39
C HIS A 132 -1.69 -35.27 -6.83
N ARG A 133 -2.85 -35.12 -6.18
CA ARG A 133 -3.24 -33.86 -5.52
C ARG A 133 -2.30 -33.49 -4.37
N LEU A 134 -1.86 -34.48 -3.58
CA LEU A 134 -0.90 -34.26 -2.50
C LEU A 134 0.45 -33.77 -3.04
N GLN A 135 0.97 -34.41 -4.08
CA GLN A 135 2.20 -33.98 -4.76
C GLN A 135 2.09 -32.55 -5.33
N ASN A 136 0.94 -32.21 -5.91
CA ASN A 136 0.68 -30.86 -6.41
C ASN A 136 0.62 -29.83 -5.26
N MET A 137 0.00 -30.19 -4.13
CA MET A 137 -0.03 -29.34 -2.94
C MET A 137 1.38 -29.08 -2.40
N ASP A 138 2.23 -30.12 -2.33
CA ASP A 138 3.62 -29.98 -1.88
C ASP A 138 4.43 -29.08 -2.82
N PHE A 139 4.24 -29.21 -4.14
CA PHE A 139 4.85 -28.33 -5.13
C PHE A 139 4.44 -26.86 -4.94
N LEU A 140 3.14 -26.60 -4.76
CA LEU A 140 2.63 -25.24 -4.53
C LEU A 140 3.16 -24.65 -3.23
N LYS A 141 3.26 -25.47 -2.17
CA LYS A 141 3.83 -25.05 -0.88
C LYS A 141 5.31 -24.67 -1.03
N ALA A 142 6.09 -25.47 -1.74
CA ALA A 142 7.49 -25.15 -2.03
C ALA A 142 7.63 -23.83 -2.82
N LYS A 143 6.78 -23.62 -3.83
CA LYS A 143 6.79 -22.38 -4.63
C LYS A 143 6.42 -21.13 -3.81
N SER A 144 5.46 -21.27 -2.89
CA SER A 144 5.10 -20.23 -1.93
C SER A 144 6.27 -19.87 -1.01
N GLU A 145 6.98 -20.88 -0.49
CA GLU A 145 8.13 -20.67 0.39
C GLU A 145 9.31 -20.00 -0.33
N GLU A 146 9.58 -20.39 -1.58
CA GLU A 146 10.56 -19.73 -2.45
C GLU A 146 10.23 -18.25 -2.63
N SER A 147 8.97 -17.93 -2.96
CA SER A 147 8.51 -16.55 -3.15
C SER A 147 8.65 -15.73 -1.86
N ARG A 148 8.27 -16.31 -0.72
CA ARG A 148 8.43 -15.68 0.61
C ARG A 148 9.89 -15.41 0.95
N PHE A 149 10.79 -16.32 0.57
CA PHE A 149 12.23 -16.11 0.76
C PHE A 149 12.74 -14.95 -0.09
N GLY A 150 12.32 -14.86 -1.36
CA GLY A 150 12.63 -13.74 -2.24
C GLY A 150 12.18 -12.38 -1.70
N ILE A 151 10.95 -12.32 -1.16
CA ILE A 151 10.42 -11.10 -0.52
C ILE A 151 11.31 -10.68 0.66
N ARG A 152 11.60 -11.59 1.60
CA ARG A 152 12.46 -11.29 2.75
C ARG A 152 13.85 -10.81 2.35
N ALA A 153 14.45 -11.42 1.33
CA ALA A 153 15.76 -11.00 0.82
C ALA A 153 15.73 -9.59 0.19
N LEU A 154 14.63 -9.21 -0.46
CA LEU A 154 14.44 -7.86 -0.97
C LEU A 154 14.19 -6.85 0.14
N GLU A 155 13.38 -7.20 1.14
CA GLU A 155 13.15 -6.40 2.34
C GLU A 155 14.44 -6.14 3.11
N GLU A 156 15.28 -7.17 3.30
CA GLU A 156 16.59 -7.04 3.95
C GLU A 156 17.54 -6.14 3.13
N LYS A 157 17.53 -6.25 1.80
CA LYS A 157 18.29 -5.34 0.92
C LYS A 157 17.79 -3.90 0.99
N LEU A 158 16.49 -3.67 1.15
CA LEU A 158 15.89 -2.35 1.33
C LEU A 158 16.27 -1.77 2.70
N ALA A 159 16.20 -2.57 3.76
CA ALA A 159 16.64 -2.20 5.10
C ALA A 159 18.15 -1.87 5.15
N ALA A 160 18.99 -2.70 4.51
CA ALA A 160 20.43 -2.46 4.41
C ALA A 160 20.80 -1.19 3.61
N ARG A 161 19.92 -0.76 2.70
CA ARG A 161 20.04 0.54 1.99
C ARG A 161 19.59 1.74 2.85
N GLY A 162 19.20 1.50 4.10
CA GLY A 162 18.83 2.55 5.05
C GLY A 162 17.41 3.08 4.87
N MET A 163 16.55 2.40 4.09
CA MET A 163 15.11 2.70 4.08
C MET A 163 14.45 2.07 5.32
N GLU A 164 14.58 2.74 6.47
CA GLU A 164 13.72 2.46 7.61
C GLU A 164 12.31 3.04 7.38
N ALA A 165 11.29 2.46 8.02
CA ALA A 165 9.91 2.98 8.00
C ALA A 165 9.82 4.45 8.47
N SER A 166 10.84 4.96 9.17
CA SER A 166 11.02 6.36 9.57
C SER A 166 11.29 7.32 8.40
N LEU A 167 11.72 6.81 7.24
CA LEU A 167 11.88 7.54 5.98
C LEU A 167 10.70 7.28 5.01
N SER A 168 9.64 6.64 5.49
CA SER A 168 8.38 6.53 4.75
C SER A 168 7.87 7.93 4.40
N HIS A 169 7.24 8.07 3.24
CA HIS A 169 6.62 9.32 2.80
C HIS A 169 5.71 9.90 3.89
N GLN A 170 4.97 9.04 4.60
CA GLN A 170 4.10 9.43 5.72
C GLN A 170 4.87 10.13 6.85
N SER A 171 5.99 9.55 7.30
CA SER A 171 6.81 10.13 8.37
C SER A 171 7.51 11.41 7.92
N LEU A 172 7.90 11.52 6.65
CA LEU A 172 8.47 12.74 6.07
C LEU A 172 7.42 13.86 5.96
N VAL A 173 6.18 13.53 5.59
CA VAL A 173 5.05 14.47 5.54
C VAL A 173 4.76 15.00 6.93
N GLU A 174 4.61 14.13 7.94
CA GLU A 174 4.40 14.53 9.34
C GLU A 174 5.53 15.43 9.88
N LEU A 175 6.79 15.15 9.51
CA LEU A 175 7.92 15.99 9.89
C LEU A 175 7.87 17.36 9.21
N SER A 176 7.47 17.41 7.94
CA SER A 176 7.36 18.65 7.16
C SER A 176 6.20 19.53 7.62
N GLU A 177 5.07 18.93 8.01
CA GLU A 177 3.92 19.63 8.57
C GLU A 177 4.29 20.26 9.92
N LYS A 178 4.97 19.51 10.79
CA LYS A 178 5.51 20.05 12.06
C LYS A 178 6.52 21.18 11.83
N LEU A 179 7.39 21.04 10.83
CA LEU A 179 8.35 22.09 10.47
C LEU A 179 7.63 23.37 10.01
N GLU A 180 6.60 23.23 9.18
CA GLU A 180 5.82 24.37 8.71
C GLU A 180 5.02 25.01 9.84
N GLU A 181 4.44 24.22 10.75
CA GLU A 181 3.79 24.73 11.96
C GLU A 181 4.75 25.55 12.83
N LEU A 182 5.96 25.03 13.08
CA LEU A 182 7.02 25.75 13.80
C LEU A 182 7.45 27.04 13.09
N LYS A 183 7.53 27.03 11.75
CA LYS A 183 7.81 28.25 10.96
C LYS A 183 6.68 29.26 11.11
N GLN A 184 5.42 28.84 11.01
CA GLN A 184 4.26 29.71 11.18
C GLN A 184 4.21 30.32 12.59
N GLN A 185 4.57 29.57 13.63
CA GLN A 185 4.68 30.09 14.99
C GLN A 185 5.82 31.11 15.16
N THR A 186 6.91 30.98 14.38
CA THR A 186 8.06 31.89 14.44
C THR A 186 7.72 33.29 13.88
N ILE A 187 6.76 33.41 12.96
CA ILE A 187 6.33 34.68 12.35
C ILE A 187 5.78 35.69 13.38
N PRO A 188 4.75 35.38 14.20
CA PRO A 188 4.23 36.31 15.20
C PRO A 188 5.24 36.59 16.32
N LEU A 189 6.08 35.61 16.68
CA LEU A 189 7.18 35.79 17.63
C LEU A 189 8.20 36.81 17.10
N LYS A 190 8.59 36.71 15.82
CA LYS A 190 9.48 37.66 15.16
C LYS A 190 8.86 39.06 15.07
N LYS A 191 7.58 39.16 14.69
CA LYS A 191 6.84 40.43 14.65
C LYS A 191 6.73 41.08 16.03
N LYS A 192 6.55 40.27 17.07
CA LYS A 192 6.53 40.74 18.47
C LYS A 192 7.92 41.24 18.89
N LEU A 193 8.99 40.55 18.49
CA LEU A 193 10.37 41.00 18.71
C LEU A 193 10.67 42.31 17.97
N GLU A 194 10.28 42.44 16.70
CA GLU A 194 10.37 43.69 15.93
C GLU A 194 9.60 44.82 16.62
N SER A 195 8.38 44.56 17.09
CA SER A 195 7.63 45.57 17.83
C SER A 195 8.34 46.02 19.12
N TYR A 196 8.99 45.09 19.83
CA TYR A 196 9.77 45.43 21.02
C TYR A 196 11.03 46.23 20.70
N LEU A 197 11.65 46.00 19.53
CA LEU A 197 12.79 46.77 19.05
C LEU A 197 12.39 48.19 18.61
N ASP A 198 11.22 48.35 18.00
CA ASP A 198 10.65 49.66 17.63
C ASP A 198 10.19 50.47 18.85
N LEU A 199 9.80 49.80 19.93
CA LEU A 199 9.27 50.40 21.15
C LEU A 199 10.34 50.96 22.10
N MET A 200 11.63 50.64 21.92
CA MET A 200 12.68 51.16 22.77
C MET A 200 13.48 52.26 22.06
N PRO A 201 13.34 53.53 22.45
CA PRO A 201 14.42 54.49 22.23
C PRO A 201 15.62 53.96 23.00
N ASP A 202 16.69 53.56 22.29
CA ASP A 202 17.96 53.26 22.93
C ASP A 202 18.44 54.53 23.65
N PRO A 203 18.45 54.55 25.00
CA PRO A 203 18.80 55.75 25.77
C PRO A 203 20.23 56.22 25.45
N SER A 204 21.10 55.29 25.07
CA SER A 204 22.48 55.54 24.68
C SER A 204 22.54 56.28 23.34
N LEU A 205 21.74 55.85 22.35
CA LEU A 205 21.66 56.50 21.05
C LEU A 205 21.03 57.90 21.13
N ALA A 206 20.00 58.05 21.98
CA ALA A 206 19.39 59.35 22.25
C ALA A 206 20.38 60.32 22.92
N GLN A 207 21.18 59.85 23.89
CA GLN A 207 22.24 60.66 24.52
C GLN A 207 23.31 61.11 23.53
N VAL A 208 23.76 60.22 22.63
CA VAL A 208 24.74 60.57 21.60
C VAL A 208 24.20 61.66 20.68
N LYS A 209 22.96 61.54 20.20
CA LYS A 209 22.34 62.56 19.33
C LYS A 209 22.11 63.90 20.03
N ILE A 210 21.82 63.90 21.32
CA ILE A 210 21.69 65.14 22.11
C ILE A 210 23.05 65.84 22.24
N GLU A 211 24.13 65.10 22.52
CA GLU A 211 25.47 65.68 22.61
C GLU A 211 26.00 66.17 21.26
N GLU A 212 25.65 65.49 20.17
CA GLU A 212 25.99 65.91 18.80
C GLU A 212 25.27 67.23 18.44
N ALA A 213 23.97 67.32 18.70
CA ALA A 213 23.20 68.56 18.48
C ALA A 213 23.70 69.72 19.36
N LYS A 214 24.13 69.47 20.60
CA LYS A 214 24.73 70.50 21.46
C LYS A 214 26.05 71.03 20.88
N ARG A 215 26.88 70.18 20.28
CA ARG A 215 28.14 70.60 19.64
C ARG A 215 27.90 71.44 18.40
N GLU A 216 26.92 71.06 17.58
CA GLU A 216 26.51 71.85 16.41
C GLU A 216 25.99 73.22 16.84
N LEU A 217 25.15 73.27 17.88
CA LEU A 217 24.62 74.52 18.41
C LEU A 217 25.74 75.42 18.98
N ALA A 218 26.69 74.87 19.72
CA ALA A 218 27.85 75.61 20.21
C ALA A 218 28.74 76.16 19.07
N THR A 219 28.82 75.44 17.95
CA THR A 219 29.55 75.89 16.76
C THR A 219 28.84 77.07 16.10
N ILE A 220 27.51 76.96 15.92
CA ILE A 220 26.69 78.04 15.36
C ILE A 220 26.70 79.27 16.27
N GLU A 221 26.62 79.10 17.60
CA GLU A 221 26.71 80.21 18.56
C GLU A 221 28.08 80.90 18.51
N ALA A 222 29.17 80.14 18.35
CA ALA A 222 30.51 80.70 18.19
C ALA A 222 30.68 81.44 16.85
N GLU A 223 30.13 80.91 15.76
CA GLU A 223 30.08 81.61 14.47
C GLU A 223 29.27 82.90 14.58
N LEU A 224 28.11 82.87 15.23
CA LEU A 224 27.28 84.03 15.46
C LEU A 224 27.99 85.07 16.33
N THR A 225 28.67 84.64 17.39
CA THR A 225 29.42 85.53 18.29
C THR A 225 30.58 86.19 17.53
N LYS A 226 31.28 85.44 16.69
CA LYS A 226 32.34 85.97 15.83
C LYS A 226 31.81 87.00 14.82
N GLU A 227 30.66 86.73 14.18
CA GLU A 227 30.03 87.69 13.26
C GLU A 227 29.56 88.97 13.98
N VAL A 228 29.03 88.85 15.21
CA VAL A 228 28.65 89.99 16.04
C VAL A 228 29.88 90.81 16.46
N GLU A 229 30.97 90.16 16.88
CA GLU A 229 32.23 90.84 17.23
C GLU A 229 32.89 91.52 16.02
N MET A 230 32.74 90.98 14.80
CA MET A 230 33.21 91.62 13.56
C MET A 230 32.36 92.84 13.15
N MET A 231 31.14 92.99 13.67
CA MET A 231 30.30 94.17 13.48
C MET A 231 30.53 95.28 14.52
N GLU A 232 31.25 94.99 15.61
CA GLU A 232 31.54 95.95 16.71
C GLU A 232 32.95 96.59 16.62
N LEU A 233 33.71 96.34 15.54
CA LEU A 233 35.00 96.96 15.19
C LEU A 233 34.86 97.95 14.03
#